data_AF-A0A7S0ZNT8-F1
#
_entry.id   AF-A0A7S0ZNT8-F1
#
_cell.length_a   1.000
_cell.length_b   1.000
_cell.length_c   1.000
_cell.angle_alpha   90.00
_cell.angle_beta   90.00
_cell.angle_gamma   90.00
#
_symmetry.space_group_name_H-M   'P 1'
#
loop_
_entity.id
_entity.type
_entity.pdbx_description
1 polymer ?
#
loop_
_entity_poly.entity_id
_entity_poly.type
_entity_poly.pdbx_seq_one_letter_code
_entity_poly.pdbx_strand_id
1 'polypeptide(L)'
;QEHFSRSGSLIKPARQLPQIFICRSLSVVAVNITSIAGMMIRRLPCVVWALGCLLFLACVVVVMQWRELQRELVTSSRPLVHDDPDHFMHWTRKHVRNITLDNKRDCSSDGGRLYADVYEQFHRDGYALFKSCSMSPVALAGALFFTDKIETSRESDAYKHTEGVRDVGADPDTLEILEYLHGRRAFPFQTLNFKYGTQQPVHSDVVHFDTLPTRGLMAAAWISLEDEVHGDSGPLIYYPESHQWGLWDIDEIGFRHRYQRNEPNQPNDDRDYYLLIADLLAKAEQKGLLKPKRAAGVKFGETFIWAASLLHGGSEVKNKELTRRSQVTHYFFEGAESYWVPRVSNRGVGSILWRTDIPACHQTSAFQARGRELASCADLHLERFKNKGK
;
A
#
# COMPACT_ATOMS: atom_id res chain seq x y z
N GLN A 1 -65.76 -12.01 -0.76
CA GLN A 1 -65.41 -10.64 -0.31
C GLN A 1 -63.95 -10.42 -0.69
N GLU A 2 -63.61 -10.24 -1.97
CA GLU A 2 -63.74 -8.98 -2.75
C GLU A 2 -63.11 -7.80 -1.98
N HIS A 3 -62.08 -7.10 -2.46
CA HIS A 3 -61.94 -6.50 -3.78
C HIS A 3 -60.50 -6.37 -4.30
N PHE A 4 -60.42 -6.44 -5.63
CA PHE A 4 -59.30 -6.12 -6.52
C PHE A 4 -59.37 -4.64 -6.99
N SER A 5 -58.22 -4.01 -7.28
CA SER A 5 -57.93 -3.05 -8.38
C SER A 5 -56.82 -2.06 -7.98
N ARG A 6 -56.05 -1.39 -8.85
CA ARG A 6 -55.33 -1.68 -10.11
C ARG A 6 -54.41 -0.45 -10.32
N SER A 7 -53.36 -0.61 -11.13
CA SER A 7 -52.54 0.44 -11.81
C SER A 7 -51.52 1.22 -10.93
N GLY A 8 -50.32 1.58 -11.39
CA GLY A 8 -49.73 1.49 -12.73
C GLY A 8 -48.22 1.74 -12.70
N SER A 9 -47.56 1.19 -13.73
CA SER A 9 -46.15 1.35 -14.08
C SER A 9 -45.79 2.79 -14.45
N LEU A 10 -44.70 3.33 -13.91
CA LEU A 10 -44.03 4.51 -14.45
C LEU A 10 -42.51 4.31 -14.41
N ILE A 11 -41.99 3.71 -15.48
CA ILE A 11 -40.58 3.81 -15.87
C ILE A 11 -40.38 5.24 -16.39
N LYS A 12 -39.58 6.06 -15.69
CA LYS A 12 -39.16 7.38 -16.17
C LYS A 12 -37.89 7.25 -17.03
N PRO A 13 -37.79 7.96 -18.16
CA PRO A 13 -36.67 7.87 -19.07
C PRO A 13 -35.42 8.58 -18.51
N ALA A 14 -34.26 7.98 -18.80
CA ALA A 14 -32.95 8.52 -18.50
C ALA A 14 -32.72 9.86 -19.22
N ARG A 15 -32.26 10.87 -18.47
CA ARG A 15 -31.80 12.15 -19.00
C ARG A 15 -30.53 11.92 -19.85
N GLN A 16 -30.58 12.34 -21.10
CA GLN A 16 -29.43 12.43 -22.00
C GLN A 16 -28.41 13.43 -21.43
N LEU A 17 -27.17 12.96 -21.23
CA LEU A 17 -26.01 13.82 -21.05
C LEU A 17 -25.57 14.39 -22.41
N PRO A 18 -25.06 15.62 -22.46
CA PRO A 18 -24.77 16.31 -23.72
C PRO A 18 -23.58 15.68 -24.46
N GLN A 19 -23.77 15.41 -25.74
CA GLN A 19 -22.69 15.06 -26.67
C GLN A 19 -21.73 16.24 -26.80
N ILE A 20 -20.54 16.10 -26.22
CA ILE A 20 -19.43 17.03 -26.44
C ILE A 20 -18.85 16.75 -27.84
N PHE A 21 -19.19 17.64 -28.77
CA PHE A 21 -18.60 17.75 -30.11
C PHE A 21 -17.19 18.34 -30.00
N ILE A 22 -16.14 17.53 -30.11
CA ILE A 22 -14.79 18.02 -30.49
C ILE A 22 -14.06 16.95 -31.30
N CYS A 23 -14.10 17.06 -32.63
CA CYS A 23 -12.94 16.80 -33.49
C CYS A 23 -13.24 17.28 -34.93
N ARG A 24 -12.96 18.55 -35.20
CA ARG A 24 -12.86 19.11 -36.56
C ARG A 24 -11.53 19.85 -36.65
N SER A 25 -10.50 19.15 -37.10
CA SER A 25 -9.33 19.75 -37.76
C SER A 25 -8.30 18.66 -38.00
N LEU A 26 -8.22 18.18 -39.25
CA LEU A 26 -6.98 17.78 -39.94
C LEU A 26 -7.40 17.21 -41.31
N SER A 27 -7.65 18.11 -42.26
CA SER A 27 -7.90 17.73 -43.66
C SER A 27 -7.47 18.85 -44.60
N VAL A 28 -6.19 19.26 -44.59
CA VAL A 28 -5.58 19.96 -45.74
C VAL A 28 -4.07 19.73 -45.76
N VAL A 29 -3.61 18.70 -46.49
CA VAL A 29 -2.38 18.76 -47.28
C VAL A 29 -2.64 17.97 -48.56
N ALA A 30 -3.22 18.64 -49.55
CA ALA A 30 -3.27 18.12 -50.92
C ALA A 30 -1.93 18.44 -51.59
N VAL A 31 -1.05 17.45 -51.69
CA VAL A 31 0.16 17.55 -52.53
C VAL A 31 -0.22 17.16 -53.95
N ASN A 32 -0.16 18.15 -54.84
CA ASN A 32 -0.40 18.03 -56.26
C ASN A 32 0.90 17.54 -56.93
N ILE A 33 0.99 16.27 -57.33
CA ILE A 33 2.07 15.78 -58.20
C ILE A 33 1.44 14.95 -59.32
N THR A 34 1.16 15.62 -60.43
CA THR A 34 1.17 15.01 -61.76
C THR A 34 2.42 15.53 -62.47
N SER A 35 3.11 14.61 -63.16
CA SER A 35 4.39 14.79 -63.87
C SER A 35 5.64 14.54 -63.02
N ILE A 36 6.04 13.25 -62.95
CA ILE A 36 7.32 12.73 -63.48
C ILE A 36 7.11 11.21 -63.58
N ALA A 37 6.77 10.75 -64.78
CA ALA A 37 6.87 9.35 -65.16
C ALA A 37 8.29 9.12 -65.69
N GLY A 38 9.09 8.32 -64.99
CA GLY A 38 10.39 7.89 -65.48
C GLY A 38 11.33 7.51 -64.33
N MET A 39 11.60 6.21 -64.18
CA MET A 39 12.53 5.60 -63.22
C MET A 39 12.10 5.60 -61.74
N MET A 40 11.43 4.53 -61.29
CA MET A 40 11.69 3.79 -60.03
C MET A 40 10.55 2.80 -59.67
N ILE A 41 10.13 1.94 -60.61
CA ILE A 41 9.09 0.90 -60.39
C ILE A 41 9.66 -0.36 -59.69
N ARG A 42 10.57 -0.20 -58.71
CA ARG A 42 11.06 -1.33 -57.89
C ARG A 42 11.16 -1.07 -56.39
N ARG A 43 10.82 0.14 -55.90
CA ARG A 43 10.85 0.46 -54.46
C ARG A 43 9.54 1.00 -53.87
N LEU A 44 8.54 1.32 -54.70
CA LEU A 44 7.21 1.76 -54.24
C LEU A 44 6.49 0.78 -53.28
N PRO A 45 6.53 -0.56 -53.49
CA PRO A 45 5.83 -1.47 -52.59
C PRO A 45 6.37 -1.41 -51.16
N CYS A 46 7.69 -1.33 -51.01
CA CYS A 46 8.35 -1.28 -49.70
C CYS A 46 8.09 0.04 -48.96
N VAL A 47 8.04 1.17 -49.67
CA VAL A 47 7.77 2.48 -49.05
C VAL A 47 6.31 2.58 -48.61
N VAL A 48 5.36 2.07 -49.40
CA VAL A 48 3.94 2.02 -49.03
C VAL A 48 3.70 1.08 -47.85
N TRP A 49 4.39 -0.08 -47.82
CA TRP A 49 4.33 -1.00 -46.67
C TRP A 49 4.92 -0.39 -45.40
N ALA A 50 6.07 0.28 -45.49
CA ALA A 50 6.71 0.93 -44.36
C ALA A 50 5.85 2.06 -43.77
N LEU A 51 5.22 2.88 -44.62
CA LEU A 51 4.27 3.91 -44.20
C LEU A 51 3.02 3.31 -43.54
N GLY A 52 2.51 2.19 -44.07
CA GLY A 52 1.39 1.45 -43.47
C GLY A 52 1.74 0.89 -42.08
N CYS A 53 2.93 0.32 -41.91
CA CYS A 53 3.41 -0.16 -40.61
C CYS A 53 3.59 0.99 -39.59
N LEU A 54 4.13 2.14 -40.02
CA LEU A 54 4.28 3.31 -39.16
C LEU A 54 2.94 3.89 -38.72
N LEU A 55 1.95 3.96 -39.63
CA LEU A 55 0.59 4.38 -39.31
C LEU A 55 -0.09 3.40 -38.34
N PHE A 56 0.11 2.09 -38.52
CA PHE A 56 -0.40 1.07 -37.61
C PHE A 56 0.22 1.19 -36.21
N LEU A 57 1.55 1.32 -36.12
CA LEU A 57 2.26 1.56 -34.85
C LEU A 57 1.80 2.83 -34.16
N ALA A 58 1.65 3.94 -34.89
CA ALA A 58 1.11 5.18 -34.35
C ALA A 58 -0.33 5.01 -33.83
N CYS A 59 -1.19 4.30 -34.55
CA CYS A 59 -2.54 3.98 -34.08
C CYS A 59 -2.52 3.10 -32.82
N VAL A 60 -1.64 2.10 -32.74
CA VAL A 60 -1.51 1.26 -31.55
C VAL A 60 -1.06 2.09 -30.35
N VAL A 61 -0.04 2.95 -30.50
CA VAL A 61 0.42 3.85 -29.44
C VAL A 61 -0.70 4.78 -28.98
N VAL A 62 -1.42 5.42 -29.91
CA VAL A 62 -2.55 6.31 -29.59
C VAL A 62 -3.68 5.55 -28.87
N VAL A 63 -4.01 4.32 -29.28
CA VAL A 63 -5.03 3.49 -28.63
C VAL A 63 -4.58 3.05 -27.23
N MET A 64 -3.30 2.71 -27.05
CA MET A 64 -2.74 2.36 -25.74
C MET A 64 -2.75 3.57 -24.81
N GLN A 65 -2.32 4.74 -25.30
CA GLN A 65 -2.31 5.99 -24.56
C GLN A 65 -3.73 6.47 -24.24
N TRP A 66 -4.68 6.30 -25.16
CA TRP A 66 -6.10 6.55 -24.92
C TRP A 66 -6.69 5.60 -23.86
N ARG A 67 -6.31 4.32 -23.87
CA ARG A 67 -6.72 3.35 -22.84
C ARG A 67 -6.10 3.63 -21.47
N GLU A 68 -4.92 4.22 -21.44
CA GLU A 68 -4.29 4.70 -20.20
C GLU A 68 -5.00 5.96 -19.68
N LEU A 69 -5.22 6.96 -20.53
CA LEU A 69 -6.00 8.16 -20.21
C LEU A 69 -7.44 7.83 -19.76
N GLN A 70 -8.11 6.89 -20.42
CA GLN A 70 -9.44 6.45 -20.00
C GLN A 70 -9.41 5.73 -18.66
N ARG A 71 -8.33 4.97 -18.35
CA ARG A 71 -8.16 4.37 -17.03
C ARG A 71 -7.92 5.45 -15.97
N GLU A 72 -7.03 6.41 -16.23
CA GLU A 72 -6.74 7.53 -15.33
C GLU A 72 -8.00 8.38 -15.06
N LEU A 73 -8.76 8.72 -16.10
CA LEU A 73 -10.00 9.50 -15.97
C LEU A 73 -11.08 8.74 -15.18
N VAL A 74 -11.27 7.43 -15.43
CA VAL A 74 -12.22 6.60 -14.68
C VAL A 74 -11.80 6.42 -13.22
N THR A 75 -10.49 6.39 -12.92
CA THR A 75 -9.99 6.33 -11.54
C THR A 75 -10.10 7.65 -10.79
N SER A 76 -10.00 8.80 -11.47
CA SER A 76 -10.02 10.13 -10.82
C SER A 76 -11.38 10.55 -10.23
N SER A 77 -12.48 9.90 -10.65
CA SER A 77 -13.85 10.31 -10.29
C SER A 77 -14.63 9.31 -9.44
N ARG A 78 -14.06 8.15 -9.10
CA ARG A 78 -14.74 7.19 -8.21
C ARG A 78 -14.44 7.53 -6.75
N PRO A 79 -15.47 7.61 -5.88
CA PRO A 79 -15.23 7.64 -4.43
C PRO A 79 -14.34 6.46 -4.05
N LEU A 80 -13.34 6.71 -3.22
CA LEU A 80 -12.51 5.63 -2.69
C LEU A 80 -13.35 4.85 -1.68
N VAL A 81 -13.11 3.55 -1.54
CA VAL A 81 -13.91 2.68 -0.64
C VAL A 81 -13.88 3.19 0.80
N HIS A 82 -12.80 3.86 1.20
CA HIS A 82 -12.67 4.45 2.53
C HIS A 82 -13.49 5.73 2.75
N ASP A 83 -14.07 6.32 1.70
CA ASP A 83 -15.02 7.45 1.83
C ASP A 83 -16.37 6.99 2.42
N ASP A 84 -16.66 5.67 2.38
CA ASP A 84 -17.82 5.06 3.00
C ASP A 84 -17.69 5.07 4.55
N PRO A 85 -18.64 5.68 5.29
CA PRO A 85 -18.64 5.70 6.76
C PRO A 85 -18.58 4.34 7.44
N ASP A 86 -19.07 3.30 6.78
CA ASP A 86 -19.13 1.94 7.32
C ASP A 86 -17.85 1.14 7.03
N HIS A 87 -16.93 1.68 6.22
CA HIS A 87 -15.66 1.03 5.94
C HIS A 87 -14.72 1.09 7.17
N PHE A 88 -14.07 -0.03 7.52
CA PHE A 88 -13.24 -0.11 8.73
C PHE A 88 -12.04 0.86 8.74
N MET A 89 -11.48 1.20 7.57
CA MET A 89 -10.44 2.24 7.41
C MET A 89 -10.98 3.67 7.24
N HIS A 90 -12.30 3.89 7.31
CA HIS A 90 -12.90 5.22 7.11
C HIS A 90 -12.32 6.29 8.06
N TRP A 91 -11.80 5.88 9.22
CA TRP A 91 -11.11 6.77 10.15
C TRP A 91 -9.95 7.56 9.51
N THR A 92 -9.30 7.02 8.47
CA THR A 92 -8.24 7.71 7.70
C THR A 92 -8.79 8.84 6.83
N ARG A 93 -10.09 8.80 6.49
CA ARG A 93 -10.79 9.79 5.66
C ARG A 93 -11.63 10.77 6.46
N LYS A 94 -11.90 10.49 7.74
CA LYS A 94 -12.63 11.40 8.65
C LYS A 94 -11.90 12.72 8.91
N HIS A 95 -10.57 12.73 8.79
CA HIS A 95 -9.75 13.90 9.12
C HIS A 95 -9.52 14.75 7.89
N VAL A 96 -9.49 16.07 8.09
CA VAL A 96 -9.17 17.02 7.02
C VAL A 96 -7.70 16.80 6.63
N ARG A 97 -7.49 16.30 5.41
CA ARG A 97 -6.17 16.21 4.79
C ARG A 97 -5.45 17.54 4.93
N ASN A 98 -4.19 17.51 5.36
CA ASN A 98 -3.41 18.73 5.49
C ASN A 98 -2.97 19.22 4.10
N ILE A 99 -3.83 20.03 3.45
CA ILE A 99 -3.63 20.52 2.08
C ILE A 99 -2.30 21.30 1.94
N THR A 100 -1.74 21.84 3.03
CA THR A 100 -0.44 22.53 2.97
C THR A 100 0.70 21.59 2.58
N LEU A 101 0.58 20.28 2.88
CA LEU A 101 1.58 19.28 2.53
C LEU A 101 1.42 18.73 1.11
N ASP A 102 0.32 19.01 0.41
CA ASP A 102 0.05 18.45 -0.93
C ASP A 102 1.19 18.71 -1.93
N ASN A 103 1.79 19.90 -1.83
CA ASN A 103 2.88 20.34 -2.69
C ASN A 103 4.27 19.94 -2.18
N LYS A 104 4.38 19.34 -0.98
CA LYS A 104 5.65 18.78 -0.50
C LYS A 104 6.04 17.63 -1.41
N ARG A 105 7.32 17.55 -1.75
CA ARG A 105 7.89 16.45 -2.53
C ARG A 105 8.75 15.59 -1.63
N ASP A 106 8.71 14.29 -1.88
CA ASP A 106 9.69 13.36 -1.36
C ASP A 106 11.03 13.50 -2.11
N CYS A 107 12.05 12.76 -1.66
CA CYS A 107 13.39 12.77 -2.25
C CYS A 107 13.64 11.56 -3.17
N SER A 108 12.58 11.04 -3.80
CA SER A 108 12.71 10.00 -4.84
C SER A 108 13.48 10.53 -6.04
N SER A 109 14.01 9.64 -6.90
CA SER A 109 14.63 10.09 -8.16
C SER A 109 13.63 10.86 -9.04
N ASP A 110 14.13 11.55 -10.07
CA ASP A 110 13.31 12.22 -11.08
C ASP A 110 12.45 13.39 -10.56
N GLY A 111 13.00 14.14 -9.60
CA GLY A 111 12.39 15.37 -9.08
C GLY A 111 11.39 15.15 -7.95
N GLY A 112 11.31 13.94 -7.41
CA GLY A 112 10.50 13.60 -6.23
C GLY A 112 8.99 13.54 -6.52
N ARG A 113 8.29 12.68 -5.80
CA ARG A 113 6.83 12.53 -5.87
C ARG A 113 6.15 13.56 -4.99
N LEU A 114 5.03 14.13 -5.45
CA LEU A 114 4.21 14.97 -4.59
C LEU A 114 3.56 14.09 -3.50
N TYR A 115 3.48 14.61 -2.29
CA TYR A 115 2.73 13.97 -1.20
C TYR A 115 1.29 13.70 -1.62
N ALA A 116 0.68 14.61 -2.39
CA ALA A 116 -0.63 14.39 -3.00
C ALA A 116 -0.70 13.10 -3.83
N ASP A 117 0.30 12.82 -4.67
CA ASP A 117 0.34 11.62 -5.50
C ASP A 117 0.56 10.35 -4.67
N VAL A 118 1.37 10.46 -3.61
CA VAL A 118 1.59 9.39 -2.62
C VAL A 118 0.28 9.07 -1.89
N TYR A 119 -0.48 10.09 -1.49
CA TYR A 119 -1.77 9.97 -0.84
C TYR A 119 -2.81 9.28 -1.71
N GLU A 120 -2.99 9.74 -2.95
CA GLU A 120 -3.94 9.12 -3.88
C GLU A 120 -3.56 7.66 -4.19
N GLN A 121 -2.27 7.37 -4.37
CA GLN A 121 -1.82 5.99 -4.56
C GLN A 121 -2.10 5.15 -3.32
N PHE A 122 -1.75 5.62 -2.13
CA PHE A 122 -1.89 4.85 -0.90
C PHE A 122 -3.34 4.45 -0.64
N HIS A 123 -4.29 5.39 -0.75
CA HIS A 123 -5.69 5.07 -0.50
C HIS A 123 -6.32 4.21 -1.61
N ARG A 124 -5.88 4.38 -2.86
CA ARG A 124 -6.34 3.54 -3.97
C ARG A 124 -5.75 2.13 -3.90
N ASP A 125 -4.44 2.00 -3.73
CA ASP A 125 -3.73 0.74 -3.94
C ASP A 125 -3.33 0.05 -2.63
N GLY A 126 -3.38 0.74 -1.49
CA GLY A 126 -3.03 0.23 -0.16
C GLY A 126 -1.53 0.31 0.17
N TYR A 127 -0.74 0.86 -0.75
CA TYR A 127 0.68 1.06 -0.61
C TYR A 127 1.16 2.30 -1.37
N ALA A 128 2.34 2.79 -1.01
CA ALA A 128 3.05 3.77 -1.81
C ALA A 128 4.58 3.61 -1.67
N LEU A 129 5.30 3.99 -2.74
CA LEU A 129 6.74 4.22 -2.67
C LEU A 129 7.00 5.67 -2.25
N PHE A 130 7.96 5.84 -1.35
CA PHE A 130 8.33 7.11 -0.76
C PHE A 130 9.83 7.10 -0.46
N LYS A 131 10.50 8.24 -0.63
CA LYS A 131 11.88 8.41 -0.18
C LYS A 131 12.02 9.64 0.69
N SER A 132 12.40 9.42 1.95
CA SER A 132 12.57 10.49 2.93
C SER A 132 13.71 11.43 2.56
N CYS A 133 13.51 12.72 2.79
CA CYS A 133 14.54 13.76 2.65
C CYS A 133 15.33 13.96 3.96
N SER A 134 14.73 13.61 5.09
CA SER A 134 15.36 13.67 6.43
C SER A 134 16.18 12.44 6.78
N MET A 135 16.12 11.37 5.97
CA MET A 135 16.78 10.12 6.28
C MET A 135 18.29 10.28 6.37
N SER A 136 18.84 10.03 7.56
CA SER A 136 20.27 10.18 7.83
C SER A 136 21.09 9.11 7.07
N PRO A 137 22.09 9.51 6.25
CA PRO A 137 23.01 8.54 5.64
C PRO A 137 23.75 7.69 6.68
N VAL A 138 24.04 8.25 7.85
CA VAL A 138 24.68 7.53 8.96
C VAL A 138 23.72 6.49 9.55
N ALA A 139 22.43 6.83 9.69
CA ALA A 139 21.42 5.89 10.15
C ALA A 139 21.26 4.71 9.18
N LEU A 140 21.14 4.99 7.88
CA LEU A 140 21.06 3.96 6.83
C LEU A 140 22.31 3.07 6.81
N ALA A 141 23.51 3.66 6.91
CA ALA A 141 24.76 2.90 6.97
C ALA A 141 24.82 2.01 8.22
N GLY A 142 24.38 2.51 9.39
CA GLY A 142 24.32 1.75 10.63
C GLY A 142 23.31 0.61 10.57
N ALA A 143 22.12 0.85 10.00
CA ALA A 143 21.11 -0.18 9.78
C ALA A 143 21.59 -1.26 8.80
N LEU A 144 22.24 -0.86 7.71
CA LEU A 144 22.85 -1.76 6.73
C LEU A 144 23.92 -2.63 7.38
N PHE A 145 24.87 -2.01 8.10
CA PHE A 145 25.97 -2.71 8.76
C PHE A 145 25.47 -3.75 9.76
N PHE A 146 24.42 -3.42 10.52
CA PHE A 146 23.77 -4.39 11.41
C PHE A 146 23.09 -5.51 10.61
N THR A 147 22.31 -5.15 9.59
CA THR A 147 21.52 -6.11 8.79
C THR A 147 22.42 -7.11 8.05
N ASP A 148 23.58 -6.70 7.58
CA ASP A 148 24.52 -7.57 6.87
C ASP A 148 25.14 -8.66 7.76
N LYS A 149 25.12 -8.47 9.09
CA LYS A 149 25.62 -9.44 10.07
C LYS A 149 24.58 -10.44 10.55
N ILE A 150 23.33 -10.32 10.10
CA ILE A 150 22.28 -11.26 10.48
C ILE A 150 22.57 -12.62 9.84
N GLU A 151 22.70 -13.65 10.67
CA GLU A 151 22.89 -15.04 10.25
C GLU A 151 21.59 -15.85 10.28
N THR A 152 20.57 -15.35 11.01
CA THR A 152 19.24 -15.94 11.11
C THR A 152 18.35 -15.50 9.94
N SER A 153 17.09 -15.96 9.92
CA SER A 153 16.12 -15.52 8.89
C SER A 153 15.65 -14.08 9.08
N ARG A 154 15.64 -13.58 10.32
CA ARG A 154 15.28 -12.20 10.69
C ARG A 154 15.73 -11.89 12.10
N GLU A 155 16.01 -10.61 12.35
CA GLU A 155 16.17 -10.09 13.72
C GLU A 155 15.04 -9.11 14.05
N SER A 156 14.42 -9.31 15.21
CA SER A 156 13.32 -8.49 15.70
C SER A 156 13.79 -7.47 16.73
N ASP A 157 13.22 -6.27 16.69
CA ASP A 157 13.42 -5.18 17.65
C ASP A 157 14.87 -4.71 17.84
N ALA A 158 15.68 -4.82 16.80
CA ALA A 158 17.07 -4.34 16.83
C ALA A 158 17.20 -2.83 17.16
N TYR A 159 16.13 -2.04 17.02
CA TYR A 159 16.08 -0.65 17.49
C TYR A 159 16.44 -0.50 18.98
N LYS A 160 16.28 -1.56 19.79
CA LYS A 160 16.59 -1.56 21.22
C LYS A 160 18.09 -1.48 21.52
N HIS A 161 18.95 -1.86 20.57
CA HIS A 161 20.41 -1.92 20.79
C HIS A 161 21.24 -1.42 19.59
N THR A 162 20.63 -1.11 18.46
CA THR A 162 21.30 -0.61 17.26
C THR A 162 20.76 0.77 16.88
N GLU A 163 21.60 1.80 17.02
CA GLU A 163 21.23 3.20 16.77
C GLU A 163 20.74 3.43 15.34
N GLY A 164 21.46 2.94 14.32
CA GLY A 164 21.03 3.11 12.92
C GLY A 164 19.64 2.53 12.63
N VAL A 165 19.31 1.37 13.21
CA VAL A 165 17.97 0.75 13.07
C VAL A 165 16.90 1.61 13.74
N ARG A 166 17.20 2.11 14.94
CA ARG A 166 16.30 3.00 15.70
C ARG A 166 16.06 4.32 14.97
N ASP A 167 17.10 4.93 14.45
CA ASP A 167 17.01 6.23 13.78
C ASP A 167 16.27 6.13 12.45
N VAL A 168 16.46 5.03 11.69
CA VAL A 168 15.64 4.72 10.51
C VAL A 168 14.16 4.60 10.88
N GLY A 169 13.83 3.91 11.98
CA GLY A 169 12.44 3.75 12.42
C GLY A 169 11.82 5.05 12.94
N ALA A 170 12.62 6.01 13.37
CA ALA A 170 12.19 7.28 13.95
C ALA A 170 12.39 8.49 13.01
N ASP A 171 12.58 8.23 11.71
CA ASP A 171 12.81 9.25 10.69
C ASP A 171 11.65 10.27 10.60
N PRO A 172 11.92 11.59 10.67
CA PRO A 172 10.89 12.62 10.67
C PRO A 172 9.97 12.62 9.45
N ASP A 173 10.50 12.56 8.22
CA ASP A 173 9.64 12.60 7.03
C ASP A 173 8.81 11.32 6.90
N THR A 174 9.33 10.16 7.31
CA THR A 174 8.57 8.90 7.36
C THR A 174 7.39 9.01 8.33
N LEU A 175 7.59 9.59 9.51
CA LEU A 175 6.49 9.87 10.44
C LEU A 175 5.50 10.85 9.82
N GLU A 176 5.97 11.97 9.27
CA GLU A 176 5.10 13.00 8.68
C GLU A 176 4.24 12.47 7.52
N ILE A 177 4.80 11.65 6.60
CA ILE A 177 4.01 11.06 5.52
C ILE A 177 2.98 10.07 6.08
N LEU A 178 3.33 9.26 7.08
CA LEU A 178 2.37 8.34 7.73
C LEU A 178 1.22 9.12 8.37
N GLU A 179 1.52 10.22 9.07
CA GLU A 179 0.53 11.11 9.66
C GLU A 179 -0.37 11.76 8.60
N TYR A 180 0.22 12.19 7.50
CA TYR A 180 -0.51 12.77 6.38
C TYR A 180 -1.45 11.77 5.68
N LEU A 181 -1.02 10.51 5.53
CA LEU A 181 -1.82 9.42 4.96
C LEU A 181 -2.98 8.98 5.85
N HIS A 182 -2.83 9.07 7.18
CA HIS A 182 -3.78 8.47 8.14
C HIS A 182 -4.54 9.51 8.98
N GLY A 183 -4.13 10.78 8.94
CA GLY A 183 -4.76 11.89 9.67
C GLY A 183 -4.55 11.84 11.19
N ARG A 184 -3.56 11.08 11.68
CA ARG A 184 -3.29 10.87 13.11
C ARG A 184 -1.79 10.79 13.36
N ARG A 185 -1.33 11.24 14.54
CA ARG A 185 0.09 11.13 14.93
C ARG A 185 0.52 9.67 14.95
N ALA A 186 1.71 9.38 14.42
CA ALA A 186 2.26 8.03 14.29
C ALA A 186 3.42 7.81 15.27
N PHE A 187 3.61 6.58 15.74
CA PHE A 187 4.81 6.23 16.51
C PHE A 187 5.25 4.78 16.25
N PRO A 188 6.57 4.53 16.16
CA PRO A 188 7.11 3.20 15.89
C PRO A 188 7.01 2.32 17.15
N PHE A 189 6.78 1.02 16.96
CA PHE A 189 6.71 0.06 18.07
C PHE A 189 7.47 -1.26 17.85
N GLN A 190 7.88 -1.55 16.62
CA GLN A 190 8.62 -2.76 16.27
C GLN A 190 9.50 -2.50 15.04
N THR A 191 10.70 -3.08 15.04
CA THR A 191 11.53 -3.18 13.84
C THR A 191 11.80 -4.65 13.49
N LEU A 192 11.93 -4.96 12.21
CA LEU A 192 12.39 -6.25 11.72
C LEU A 192 13.48 -6.02 10.67
N ASN A 193 14.63 -6.67 10.82
CA ASN A 193 15.73 -6.58 9.86
C ASN A 193 15.93 -7.93 9.17
N PHE A 194 16.15 -7.88 7.86
CA PHE A 194 16.26 -9.07 7.02
C PHE A 194 17.48 -8.94 6.13
N LYS A 195 18.38 -9.93 6.16
CA LYS A 195 19.49 -10.04 5.20
C LYS A 195 19.07 -10.69 3.88
N TYR A 196 18.14 -11.63 3.94
CA TYR A 196 17.65 -12.42 2.81
C TYR A 196 16.12 -12.32 2.67
N GLY A 197 15.59 -12.73 1.52
CA GLY A 197 14.15 -12.85 1.31
C GLY A 197 13.50 -13.83 2.29
N THR A 198 12.40 -13.42 2.92
CA THR A 198 11.75 -14.18 4.01
C THR A 198 10.94 -15.38 3.53
N GLN A 199 10.41 -15.32 2.30
CA GLN A 199 9.38 -16.24 1.81
C GLN A 199 8.19 -16.37 2.77
N GLN A 200 7.92 -15.34 3.58
CA GLN A 200 6.83 -15.35 4.54
C GLN A 200 5.50 -15.47 3.78
N PRO A 201 4.61 -16.38 4.19
CA PRO A 201 3.30 -16.51 3.56
C PRO A 201 2.53 -15.18 3.57
N VAL A 202 1.65 -15.03 2.58
CA VAL A 202 0.87 -13.79 2.43
C VAL A 202 -0.08 -13.62 3.61
N HIS A 203 -0.12 -12.41 4.17
CA HIS A 203 -0.92 -12.06 5.33
C HIS A 203 -1.22 -10.55 5.35
N SER A 204 -2.19 -10.19 6.19
CA SER A 204 -2.38 -8.83 6.69
C SER A 204 -1.67 -8.70 8.03
N ASP A 205 -1.08 -7.56 8.32
CA ASP A 205 -0.43 -7.34 9.61
C ASP A 205 -1.43 -7.26 10.77
N VAL A 206 -2.70 -6.98 10.49
CA VAL A 206 -3.78 -7.00 11.48
C VAL A 206 -3.79 -8.36 12.20
N VAL A 207 -3.45 -9.46 11.53
CA VAL A 207 -3.38 -10.77 12.18
C VAL A 207 -2.36 -10.79 13.33
N HIS A 208 -1.29 -9.99 13.23
CA HIS A 208 -0.20 -9.91 14.22
C HIS A 208 -0.41 -8.78 15.22
N PHE A 209 -0.88 -7.62 14.77
CA PHE A 209 -0.96 -6.41 15.59
C PHE A 209 -2.24 -5.65 15.29
N ASP A 210 -3.03 -5.41 16.32
CA ASP A 210 -4.21 -4.59 16.17
C ASP A 210 -4.59 -3.83 17.44
N THR A 211 -5.62 -3.00 17.30
CA THR A 211 -6.03 -1.92 18.17
C THR A 211 -7.52 -2.01 18.46
N LEU A 212 -7.93 -1.49 19.62
CA LEU A 212 -9.32 -1.30 20.01
C LEU A 212 -9.50 0.09 20.66
N PRO A 213 -10.70 0.70 20.56
CA PRO A 213 -11.89 0.20 19.87
C PRO A 213 -11.83 0.38 18.35
N THR A 214 -11.05 1.35 17.86
CA THR A 214 -10.81 1.52 16.43
C THR A 214 -9.79 0.47 15.99
N ARG A 215 -10.17 -0.37 15.02
CA ARG A 215 -9.31 -1.42 14.45
C ARG A 215 -8.41 -0.83 13.35
N GLY A 216 -7.30 -1.50 13.09
CA GLY A 216 -6.41 -1.20 11.96
C GLY A 216 -5.65 0.13 12.08
N LEU A 217 -5.51 0.71 13.28
CA LEU A 217 -4.68 1.90 13.52
C LEU A 217 -3.18 1.57 13.42
N MET A 218 -2.75 1.01 12.30
CA MET A 218 -1.39 0.53 12.08
C MET A 218 -0.99 0.70 10.61
N ALA A 219 0.27 1.01 10.38
CA ALA A 219 0.91 0.99 9.07
C ALA A 219 2.37 0.57 9.21
N ALA A 220 2.99 0.14 8.12
CA ALA A 220 4.38 -0.26 8.14
C ALA A 220 5.15 0.39 6.98
N ALA A 221 6.46 0.56 7.23
CA ALA A 221 7.42 1.10 6.28
C ALA A 221 8.57 0.10 6.12
N TRP A 222 8.75 -0.42 4.91
CA TRP A 222 9.86 -1.29 4.53
C TRP A 222 10.85 -0.48 3.71
N ILE A 223 12.03 -0.25 4.26
CA ILE A 223 13.10 0.46 3.57
C ILE A 223 14.09 -0.54 3.00
N SER A 224 14.44 -0.33 1.73
CA SER A 224 15.49 -1.11 1.08
C SER A 224 16.87 -0.63 1.54
N LEU A 225 17.71 -1.58 1.92
CA LEU A 225 19.13 -1.39 2.21
C LEU A 225 20.01 -2.07 1.13
N GLU A 226 19.41 -2.44 0.00
CA GLU A 226 20.10 -2.88 -1.21
C GLU A 226 20.25 -1.71 -2.16
N ASP A 227 21.32 -1.71 -2.97
CA ASP A 227 21.47 -0.76 -4.08
C ASP A 227 20.24 -0.81 -5.00
N GLU A 228 19.83 -2.02 -5.36
CA GLU A 228 18.59 -2.33 -6.07
C GLU A 228 18.10 -3.74 -5.73
N VAL A 229 16.82 -3.88 -5.39
CA VAL A 229 16.24 -5.18 -5.01
C VAL A 229 16.05 -6.07 -6.24
N HIS A 230 16.85 -7.14 -6.32
CA HIS A 230 16.79 -8.08 -7.43
C HIS A 230 15.48 -8.90 -7.45
N GLY A 231 14.93 -9.18 -8.64
CA GLY A 231 13.69 -9.94 -8.79
C GLY A 231 13.74 -11.39 -8.27
N ASP A 232 14.94 -11.96 -8.20
CA ASP A 232 15.20 -13.34 -7.77
C ASP A 232 15.68 -13.47 -6.30
N SER A 233 15.82 -12.36 -5.56
CA SER A 233 16.26 -12.37 -4.15
C SER A 233 15.13 -12.53 -3.14
N GLY A 234 13.91 -12.82 -3.61
CA GLY A 234 12.71 -12.85 -2.78
C GLY A 234 12.24 -11.45 -2.36
N PRO A 235 11.93 -10.53 -3.31
CA PRO A 235 11.30 -9.25 -3.02
C PRO A 235 9.95 -9.43 -2.30
N LEU A 236 9.45 -8.36 -1.67
CA LEU A 236 8.08 -8.34 -1.16
C LEU A 236 7.10 -8.67 -2.28
N ILE A 237 6.17 -9.59 -2.02
CA ILE A 237 4.97 -9.81 -2.84
C ILE A 237 3.80 -9.15 -2.14
N TYR A 238 2.93 -8.49 -2.89
CA TYR A 238 1.77 -7.79 -2.34
C TYR A 238 0.63 -7.74 -3.34
N TYR A 239 -0.59 -7.53 -2.85
CA TYR A 239 -1.81 -7.48 -3.65
C TYR A 239 -2.43 -6.09 -3.52
N PRO A 240 -2.17 -5.18 -4.48
CA PRO A 240 -2.83 -3.87 -4.50
C PRO A 240 -4.35 -3.99 -4.35
N GLU A 241 -4.97 -3.00 -3.72
CA GLU A 241 -6.42 -2.91 -3.45
C GLU A 241 -6.96 -3.93 -2.43
N SER A 242 -6.17 -4.91 -1.99
CA SER A 242 -6.63 -5.92 -1.00
C SER A 242 -6.99 -5.31 0.36
N HIS A 243 -6.40 -4.16 0.72
CA HIS A 243 -6.71 -3.43 1.95
C HIS A 243 -8.14 -2.86 1.97
N GLN A 244 -8.83 -2.81 0.82
CA GLN A 244 -10.21 -2.34 0.71
C GLN A 244 -11.24 -3.44 1.02
N TRP A 245 -10.82 -4.71 1.10
CA TRP A 245 -11.75 -5.84 1.16
C TRP A 245 -12.05 -6.30 2.58
N GLY A 246 -11.20 -5.95 3.54
CA GLY A 246 -11.29 -6.40 4.91
C GLY A 246 -10.01 -6.14 5.70
N LEU A 247 -10.05 -6.38 7.00
CA LEU A 247 -8.88 -6.42 7.87
C LEU A 247 -8.06 -7.72 7.66
N TRP A 248 -8.70 -8.76 7.10
CA TRP A 248 -8.13 -10.09 6.89
C TRP A 248 -7.65 -10.77 8.17
N ASP A 249 -8.28 -10.46 9.30
CA ASP A 249 -7.99 -11.16 10.55
C ASP A 249 -8.60 -12.58 10.55
N ILE A 250 -8.22 -13.37 11.56
CA ILE A 250 -8.66 -14.76 11.71
C ILE A 250 -10.20 -14.88 11.85
N ASP A 251 -10.85 -13.91 12.49
CA ASP A 251 -12.30 -13.93 12.66
C ASP A 251 -13.03 -13.64 11.35
N GLU A 252 -12.60 -12.58 10.66
CA GLU A 252 -13.23 -12.06 9.46
C GLU A 252 -13.19 -13.05 8.30
N ILE A 253 -12.05 -13.75 8.11
CA ILE A 253 -11.96 -14.78 7.08
C ILE A 253 -12.72 -16.07 7.46
N GLY A 254 -13.37 -16.09 8.63
CA GLY A 254 -14.18 -17.20 9.13
C GLY A 254 -13.35 -18.39 9.62
N PHE A 255 -12.05 -18.20 9.89
CA PHE A 255 -11.16 -19.30 10.27
C PHE A 255 -11.61 -19.96 11.58
N ARG A 256 -11.99 -19.15 12.59
CA ARG A 256 -12.42 -19.67 13.91
C ARG A 256 -13.74 -20.48 13.85
N HIS A 257 -14.56 -20.30 12.81
CA HIS A 257 -15.86 -20.96 12.68
C HIS A 257 -15.84 -22.23 11.83
N ARG A 258 -14.83 -22.42 10.97
CA ARG A 258 -14.75 -23.58 10.06
C ARG A 258 -14.27 -24.86 10.74
N TYR A 259 -13.58 -24.76 11.87
CA TYR A 259 -13.13 -25.90 12.65
C TYR A 259 -13.94 -25.99 13.94
N GLN A 260 -15.06 -26.74 13.91
CA GLN A 260 -15.67 -27.29 15.12
C GLN A 260 -14.61 -28.19 15.79
N ARG A 261 -13.86 -27.61 16.72
CA ARG A 261 -12.77 -28.28 17.38
C ARG A 261 -13.37 -29.13 18.51
N ASN A 262 -13.25 -30.45 18.40
CA ASN A 262 -13.63 -31.39 19.46
C ASN A 262 -12.67 -31.33 20.68
N GLU A 263 -11.63 -30.49 20.64
CA GLU A 263 -10.60 -30.41 21.68
C GLU A 263 -10.26 -28.94 22.02
N PRO A 264 -10.57 -28.45 23.24
CA PRO A 264 -10.40 -27.03 23.64
C PRO A 264 -8.97 -26.49 23.67
N ASN A 265 -7.94 -27.34 23.61
CA ASN A 265 -6.57 -26.99 24.02
C ASN A 265 -5.49 -27.07 22.93
N GLN A 266 -5.85 -27.23 21.65
CA GLN A 266 -4.86 -27.08 20.57
C GLN A 266 -4.64 -25.58 20.30
N PRO A 267 -3.40 -25.08 20.18
CA PRO A 267 -3.16 -23.74 19.65
C PRO A 267 -3.72 -23.64 18.21
N ASN A 268 -4.09 -22.44 17.75
CA ASN A 268 -4.37 -22.23 16.33
C ASN A 268 -3.09 -22.54 15.55
N ASP A 269 -3.11 -23.52 14.65
CA ASP A 269 -2.01 -23.70 13.72
C ASP A 269 -2.06 -22.54 12.71
N ASP A 270 -1.05 -21.68 12.77
CA ASP A 270 -0.88 -20.55 11.83
C ASP A 270 -0.91 -21.00 10.38
N ARG A 271 -0.52 -22.25 10.14
CA ARG A 271 -0.54 -22.86 8.82
C ARG A 271 -1.90 -22.77 8.17
N ASP A 272 -2.98 -23.01 8.90
CA ASP A 272 -4.30 -23.09 8.28
C ASP A 272 -4.85 -21.71 7.90
N TYR A 273 -4.51 -20.65 8.65
CA TYR A 273 -4.77 -19.27 8.24
C TYR A 273 -4.10 -18.96 6.90
N TYR A 274 -2.80 -19.26 6.78
CA TYR A 274 -2.07 -18.99 5.54
C TYR A 274 -2.58 -19.82 4.36
N LEU A 275 -2.98 -21.07 4.58
CA LEU A 275 -3.61 -21.91 3.56
C LEU A 275 -4.93 -21.33 3.08
N LEU A 276 -5.76 -20.82 3.99
CA LEU A 276 -7.02 -20.17 3.63
C LEU A 276 -6.80 -18.87 2.84
N ILE A 277 -5.86 -18.02 3.27
CA ILE A 277 -5.48 -16.83 2.51
C ILE A 277 -4.98 -17.20 1.10
N ALA A 278 -4.13 -18.22 0.99
CA ALA A 278 -3.63 -18.69 -0.31
C ALA A 278 -4.77 -19.17 -1.24
N ASP A 279 -5.74 -19.93 -0.71
CA ASP A 279 -6.91 -20.38 -1.48
C ASP A 279 -7.81 -19.21 -1.92
N LEU A 280 -8.06 -18.24 -1.02
CA LEU A 280 -8.84 -17.03 -1.33
C LEU A 280 -8.16 -16.19 -2.41
N LEU A 281 -6.84 -16.00 -2.30
CA LEU A 281 -6.05 -15.27 -3.29
C LEU A 281 -6.04 -15.97 -4.65
N ALA A 282 -5.83 -17.29 -4.68
CA ALA A 282 -5.89 -18.06 -5.92
C ALA A 282 -7.25 -17.92 -6.63
N LYS A 283 -8.35 -17.93 -5.87
CA LYS A 283 -9.70 -17.68 -6.40
C LYS A 283 -9.89 -16.24 -6.89
N ALA A 284 -9.36 -15.26 -6.18
CA ALA A 284 -9.42 -13.85 -6.58
C ALA A 284 -8.60 -13.60 -7.86
N GLU A 285 -7.41 -14.19 -7.98
CA GLU A 285 -6.55 -14.12 -9.15
C GLU A 285 -7.19 -14.77 -10.38
N GLN A 286 -7.76 -15.97 -10.24
CA GLN A 286 -8.48 -16.65 -11.33
C GLN A 286 -9.65 -15.82 -11.87
N LYS A 287 -10.30 -15.04 -11.00
CA LYS A 287 -11.38 -14.12 -11.37
C LYS A 287 -10.88 -12.75 -11.84
N GLY A 288 -9.57 -12.51 -11.83
CA GLY A 288 -8.96 -11.24 -12.20
C GLY A 288 -9.26 -10.09 -11.23
N LEU A 289 -9.67 -10.39 -9.99
CA LEU A 289 -10.07 -9.40 -8.99
C LEU A 289 -8.88 -8.85 -8.21
N LEU A 290 -7.84 -9.66 -7.97
CA LEU A 290 -6.58 -9.24 -7.39
C LEU A 290 -5.43 -9.80 -8.22
N LYS A 291 -4.32 -9.08 -8.28
CA LYS A 291 -3.10 -9.53 -8.97
C LYS A 291 -1.88 -9.21 -8.12
N PRO A 292 -0.98 -10.18 -7.91
CA PRO A 292 0.23 -9.92 -7.15
C PRO A 292 1.16 -9.00 -7.92
N LYS A 293 1.82 -8.10 -7.20
CA LYS A 293 3.00 -7.35 -7.63
C LYS A 293 4.18 -7.74 -6.77
N ARG A 294 5.39 -7.41 -7.25
CA ARG A 294 6.64 -7.59 -6.50
C ARG A 294 7.38 -6.26 -6.38
N ALA A 295 7.97 -6.01 -5.22
CA ALA A 295 8.79 -4.82 -4.96
C ALA A 295 10.23 -5.02 -5.47
N ALA A 296 10.40 -5.54 -6.70
CA ALA A 296 11.69 -5.60 -7.37
C ALA A 296 12.04 -4.22 -7.93
N GLY A 297 13.33 -3.87 -7.95
CA GLY A 297 13.82 -2.57 -8.43
C GLY A 297 13.77 -1.43 -7.41
N VAL A 298 13.27 -1.69 -6.19
CA VAL A 298 13.30 -0.68 -5.10
C VAL A 298 14.76 -0.45 -4.68
N LYS A 299 15.16 0.82 -4.63
CA LYS A 299 16.56 1.21 -4.45
C LYS A 299 16.91 1.57 -3.02
N PHE A 300 18.20 1.72 -2.76
CA PHE A 300 18.71 2.08 -1.44
C PHE A 300 18.03 3.34 -0.88
N GLY A 301 17.48 3.21 0.33
CA GLY A 301 16.80 4.28 1.05
C GLY A 301 15.39 4.60 0.54
N GLU A 302 14.89 3.91 -0.50
CA GLU A 302 13.47 3.97 -0.85
C GLU A 302 12.65 3.09 0.08
N THR A 303 11.49 3.60 0.45
CA THR A 303 10.59 3.02 1.43
C THR A 303 9.28 2.65 0.76
N PHE A 304 8.91 1.38 0.90
CA PHE A 304 7.58 0.87 0.58
C PHE A 304 6.70 0.96 1.83
N ILE A 305 5.71 1.83 1.80
CA ILE A 305 4.74 2.03 2.90
C ILE A 305 3.46 1.26 2.57
N TRP A 306 2.88 0.55 3.54
CA TRP A 306 1.59 -0.12 3.37
C TRP A 306 0.64 0.05 4.56
N ALA A 307 -0.65 -0.02 4.25
CA ALA A 307 -1.74 -0.07 5.23
C ALA A 307 -1.77 -1.44 5.94
N ALA A 308 -2.17 -1.48 7.21
CA ALA A 308 -2.22 -2.72 8.01
C ALA A 308 -2.88 -3.91 7.31
N SER A 309 -3.95 -3.66 6.55
CA SER A 309 -4.75 -4.69 5.89
C SER A 309 -4.32 -5.03 4.46
N LEU A 310 -3.25 -4.42 3.93
CA LEU A 310 -2.71 -4.83 2.63
C LEU A 310 -2.15 -6.26 2.75
N LEU A 311 -2.66 -7.17 1.93
CA LEU A 311 -2.12 -8.52 1.83
C LEU A 311 -0.73 -8.50 1.19
N HIS A 312 0.27 -8.95 1.96
CA HIS A 312 1.67 -8.96 1.55
C HIS A 312 2.44 -10.13 2.17
N GLY A 313 3.63 -10.42 1.64
CA GLY A 313 4.52 -11.49 2.09
C GLY A 313 5.89 -11.44 1.42
N GLY A 314 6.65 -12.52 1.55
CA GLY A 314 7.92 -12.70 0.82
C GLY A 314 7.73 -13.58 -0.41
N SER A 315 8.17 -13.13 -1.58
CA SER A 315 8.22 -14.02 -2.76
C SER A 315 9.36 -15.04 -2.66
N GLU A 316 9.29 -16.07 -3.51
CA GLU A 316 10.31 -17.12 -3.61
C GLU A 316 11.71 -16.54 -3.83
N VAL A 317 12.68 -17.07 -3.07
CA VAL A 317 14.11 -16.78 -3.26
C VAL A 317 14.64 -17.77 -4.29
N LYS A 318 14.77 -17.33 -5.53
CA LYS A 318 15.24 -18.18 -6.64
C LYS A 318 16.76 -18.27 -6.70
N ASN A 319 17.46 -17.22 -6.30
CA ASN A 319 18.92 -17.23 -6.18
C ASN A 319 19.32 -16.97 -4.72
N LYS A 320 19.84 -18.01 -4.07
CA LYS A 320 20.23 -18.00 -2.64
C LYS A 320 21.50 -17.21 -2.34
N GLU A 321 22.30 -16.92 -3.37
CA GLU A 321 23.50 -16.07 -3.24
C GLU A 321 23.13 -14.58 -3.18
N LEU A 322 21.90 -14.22 -3.58
CA LEU A 322 21.44 -12.84 -3.53
C LEU A 322 20.91 -12.49 -2.15
N THR A 323 21.21 -11.27 -1.74
CA THR A 323 20.72 -10.65 -0.52
C THR A 323 19.51 -9.77 -0.81
N ARG A 324 18.75 -9.48 0.25
CA ARG A 324 17.59 -8.58 0.25
C ARG A 324 17.57 -7.81 1.58
N ARG A 325 18.66 -7.10 1.83
CA ARG A 325 18.88 -6.27 3.02
C ARG A 325 17.79 -5.23 3.13
N SER A 326 17.10 -5.23 4.25
CA SER A 326 15.99 -4.33 4.47
C SER A 326 15.61 -4.25 5.93
N GLN A 327 14.88 -3.18 6.25
CA GLN A 327 14.27 -2.98 7.55
C GLN A 327 12.78 -2.69 7.39
N VAL A 328 11.95 -3.38 8.17
CA VAL A 328 10.55 -3.00 8.40
C VAL A 328 10.48 -2.25 9.71
N THR A 329 9.73 -1.15 9.74
CA THR A 329 9.26 -0.53 10.98
C THR A 329 7.74 -0.51 10.97
N HIS A 330 7.12 -0.99 12.04
CA HIS A 330 5.67 -0.91 12.23
C HIS A 330 5.32 0.27 13.14
N TYR A 331 4.25 0.96 12.78
CA TYR A 331 3.78 2.17 13.45
C TYR A 331 2.34 1.99 13.87
N PHE A 332 2.03 2.38 15.11
CA PHE A 332 0.66 2.61 15.53
C PHE A 332 0.33 4.09 15.43
N PHE A 333 -0.97 4.40 15.43
CA PHE A 333 -1.48 5.77 15.46
C PHE A 333 -2.24 6.06 16.75
N GLU A 334 -2.42 7.33 17.07
CA GLU A 334 -3.28 7.76 18.17
C GLU A 334 -4.73 7.26 18.02
N GLY A 335 -5.42 7.17 19.16
CA GLY A 335 -6.82 6.76 19.29
C GLY A 335 -7.05 5.28 19.62
N ALA A 336 -5.99 4.56 19.96
CA ALA A 336 -6.09 3.21 20.51
C ALA A 336 -6.11 3.24 22.05
N GLU A 337 -7.09 2.56 22.63
CA GLU A 337 -7.18 2.34 24.09
C GLU A 337 -6.42 1.08 24.51
N SER A 338 -6.32 0.10 23.61
CA SER A 338 -5.60 -1.14 23.85
C SER A 338 -5.05 -1.72 22.55
N TYR A 339 -3.99 -2.51 22.69
CA TYR A 339 -3.28 -3.20 21.62
C TYR A 339 -3.29 -4.70 21.89
N TRP A 340 -3.46 -5.53 20.87
CA TRP A 340 -3.61 -6.97 21.03
C TRP A 340 -3.05 -7.74 19.84
N VAL A 341 -2.95 -9.07 19.99
CA VAL A 341 -2.44 -9.99 18.96
C VAL A 341 -3.57 -10.90 18.48
N PRO A 342 -4.24 -10.59 17.34
CA PRO A 342 -5.41 -11.35 16.90
C PRO A 342 -5.16 -12.82 16.64
N ARG A 343 -3.97 -13.18 16.12
CA ARG A 343 -3.61 -14.55 15.78
C ARG A 343 -3.79 -15.55 16.91
N VAL A 344 -3.43 -15.15 18.12
CA VAL A 344 -3.42 -15.99 19.33
C VAL A 344 -4.53 -15.64 20.32
N SER A 345 -5.43 -14.74 19.92
CA SER A 345 -6.58 -14.32 20.72
C SER A 345 -7.87 -14.97 20.20
N ASN A 346 -8.92 -14.95 21.01
CA ASN A 346 -10.31 -15.29 20.66
C ASN A 346 -11.27 -14.36 21.42
N ARG A 347 -11.80 -13.36 20.69
CA ARG A 347 -12.74 -12.37 21.26
C ARG A 347 -14.08 -12.99 21.66
N GLY A 348 -14.54 -14.02 20.96
CA GLY A 348 -15.83 -14.67 21.21
C GLY A 348 -15.92 -15.38 22.57
N VAL A 349 -14.79 -15.77 23.14
CA VAL A 349 -14.70 -16.41 24.47
C VAL A 349 -13.88 -15.57 25.48
N GLY A 350 -13.57 -14.32 25.15
CA GLY A 350 -12.85 -13.40 26.03
C GLY A 350 -11.36 -13.72 26.27
N SER A 351 -10.77 -14.66 25.54
CA SER A 351 -9.34 -14.99 25.65
C SER A 351 -8.53 -14.04 24.76
N ILE A 352 -7.94 -12.99 25.32
CA ILE A 352 -7.24 -11.97 24.54
C ILE A 352 -5.80 -11.82 25.02
N LEU A 353 -4.83 -11.96 24.10
CA LEU A 353 -3.45 -11.58 24.36
C LEU A 353 -3.27 -10.09 24.10
N TRP A 354 -3.21 -9.33 25.19
CA TRP A 354 -2.95 -7.90 25.19
C TRP A 354 -1.45 -7.59 25.10
N ARG A 355 -1.10 -6.54 24.36
CA ARG A 355 0.25 -5.95 24.33
C ARG A 355 0.36 -4.89 25.42
N THR A 356 0.71 -5.33 26.62
CA THR A 356 0.83 -4.45 27.80
C THR A 356 2.13 -3.63 27.82
N ASP A 357 3.04 -3.88 26.87
CA ASP A 357 4.28 -3.11 26.69
C ASP A 357 4.04 -1.74 26.03
N ILE A 358 2.85 -1.52 25.45
CA ILE A 358 2.46 -0.27 24.79
C ILE A 358 1.29 0.35 25.56
N PRO A 359 1.50 1.46 26.29
CA PRO A 359 0.40 2.17 26.93
C PRO A 359 -0.64 2.70 25.94
N ALA A 360 -1.87 2.86 26.43
CA ALA A 360 -2.95 3.49 25.69
C ALA A 360 -2.52 4.86 25.15
N CYS A 361 -2.94 5.18 23.93
CA CYS A 361 -2.62 6.44 23.28
C CYS A 361 -3.91 7.02 22.73
N HIS A 362 -4.61 7.78 23.57
CA HIS A 362 -5.86 8.42 23.19
C HIS A 362 -5.61 9.57 22.22
N GLN A 363 -6.54 9.76 21.28
CA GLN A 363 -6.48 10.91 20.39
C GLN A 363 -6.72 12.18 21.23
N THR A 364 -5.77 13.12 21.18
CA THR A 364 -5.97 14.41 21.85
C THR A 364 -6.88 15.28 20.99
N SER A 365 -7.87 15.93 21.61
CA SER A 365 -8.75 16.91 20.94
C SER A 365 -8.06 18.27 20.73
N ALA A 366 -6.79 18.41 21.15
CA ALA A 366 -6.13 19.69 21.35
C ALA A 366 -5.08 19.98 20.28
N PHE A 367 -5.53 20.39 19.10
CA PHE A 367 -4.88 21.48 18.36
C PHE A 367 -5.31 22.85 18.93
N GLN A 368 -5.54 22.91 20.26
CA GLN A 368 -5.98 24.12 20.94
C GLN A 368 -4.79 24.82 21.58
N ALA A 369 -4.45 25.94 20.96
CA ALA A 369 -3.59 26.99 21.45
C ALA A 369 -3.60 27.14 22.98
N ARG A 370 -2.42 27.01 23.61
CA ARG A 370 -1.85 27.93 24.62
C ARG A 370 -0.53 27.38 25.18
N GLY A 371 0.58 27.98 24.77
CA GLY A 371 1.66 28.37 25.67
C GLY A 371 2.68 27.33 26.16
N ARG A 372 2.41 26.03 26.13
CA ARG A 372 3.40 24.93 26.22
C ARG A 372 2.79 23.73 25.50
N GLU A 373 3.32 23.34 24.34
CA GLU A 373 2.89 22.12 23.64
C GLU A 373 3.07 20.93 24.59
N LEU A 374 1.96 20.41 25.12
CA LEU A 374 2.00 19.10 25.78
C LEU A 374 2.24 18.10 24.66
N ALA A 375 3.40 17.43 24.70
CA ALA A 375 3.74 16.32 23.83
C ALA A 375 2.55 15.33 23.79
N SER A 376 2.13 14.94 22.58
CA SER A 376 1.03 14.00 22.42
C SER A 376 1.43 12.62 22.98
N CYS A 377 0.48 11.70 23.16
CA CYS A 377 0.86 10.35 23.59
C CYS A 377 1.80 9.68 22.58
N ALA A 378 1.61 9.94 21.27
CA ALA A 378 2.51 9.48 20.22
C ALA A 378 3.92 10.07 20.37
N ASP A 379 4.04 11.35 20.72
CA ASP A 379 5.34 11.99 20.99
C ASP A 379 6.06 11.29 22.15
N LEU A 380 5.35 10.96 23.24
CA LEU A 380 5.92 10.21 24.37
C LEU A 380 6.36 8.79 23.97
N HIS A 381 5.59 8.11 23.10
CA HIS A 381 6.00 6.81 22.56
C HIS A 381 7.25 6.92 21.68
N LEU A 382 7.31 7.95 20.83
CA LEU A 382 8.46 8.23 19.98
C LEU A 382 9.71 8.54 20.79
N GLU A 383 9.60 9.37 21.84
CA GLU A 383 10.71 9.65 22.76
C GLU A 383 11.20 8.38 23.45
N ARG A 384 10.28 7.54 23.95
CA ARG A 384 10.64 6.24 24.54
C ARG A 384 11.35 5.36 23.52
N PHE A 385 10.87 5.31 22.29
CA PHE A 385 11.50 4.55 21.21
C PHE A 385 12.93 5.05 20.93
N LYS A 386 13.12 6.37 20.80
CA LYS A 386 14.43 7.02 20.57
C LYS A 386 15.42 6.84 21.73
N ASN A 387 14.92 6.64 22.95
CA ASN A 387 15.74 6.48 24.15
C ASN A 387 15.94 5.01 24.56
N LYS A 388 15.35 4.03 23.87
CA LYS A 388 15.60 2.60 24.17
C LYS A 388 17.06 2.24 23.89
N GLY A 389 17.77 1.74 24.89
CA GLY A 389 19.16 1.28 24.75
C GLY A 389 20.22 2.37 24.85
N LYS A 390 19.82 3.61 25.15
CA LYS A 390 20.68 4.63 25.75
C LYS A 390 20.65 4.44 27.27
#